data_AF-A0A538B3Q3-F1
#
_entry.id   AF-A0A538B3Q3-F1
#
_cell.length_a   1.000
_cell.length_b   1.000
_cell.length_c   1.000
_cell.angle_alpha   90.00
_cell.angle_beta   90.00
_cell.angle_gamma   90.00
#
_symmetry.space_group_name_H-M   'P 1'
#
loop_
_entity.id
_entity.type
_entity.pdbx_description
1 polymer ?
#
loop_
_entity_poly.entity_id
_entity_poly.type
_entity_poly.pdbx_seq_one_letter_code
_entity_poly.pdbx_strand_id
1 'polypeptide(L)'
;MRYLVALRHAAYIRSLETTVRALCEHGHEVRILLGRPEVRVTGPAERLATLTAELDGLTVGTGVEPRASRQRDLGGELRCWLDYLFFLQPAFERAPKIRARGRRPLPAWLADAMDHDAASPEFRASVAAAVRALERVLPVS
;
A
#
# COMPACT_ATOMS: atom_id res chain seq x y z
N MET A 1 18.62 -17.93 -8.24
CA MET A 1 18.39 -16.50 -8.60
C MET A 1 18.19 -15.69 -7.32
N ARG A 2 18.35 -14.37 -7.38
CA ARG A 2 18.22 -13.48 -6.19
C ARG A 2 16.99 -12.61 -6.33
N TYR A 3 16.11 -12.65 -5.34
CA TYR A 3 14.88 -11.86 -5.28
C TYR A 3 14.94 -10.88 -4.11
N LEU A 4 14.50 -9.64 -4.36
CA LEU A 4 14.32 -8.63 -3.33
C LEU A 4 12.83 -8.35 -3.15
N VAL A 5 12.33 -8.51 -1.93
CA VAL A 5 10.94 -8.22 -1.57
C VAL A 5 10.93 -7.10 -0.54
N ALA A 6 10.49 -5.91 -0.95
CA ALA A 6 10.33 -4.78 -0.03
C ALA A 6 8.91 -4.80 0.56
N LEU A 7 8.82 -5.00 1.87
CA LEU A 7 7.56 -4.94 2.61
C LEU A 7 7.53 -3.70 3.48
N ARG A 8 6.38 -3.02 3.49
CA ARG A 8 6.18 -1.89 4.41
C ARG A 8 6.33 -2.33 5.87
N HIS A 9 5.83 -3.52 6.20
CA HIS A 9 5.94 -4.09 7.53
C HIS A 9 5.69 -5.60 7.55
N ALA A 10 6.08 -6.29 8.62
CA ALA A 10 6.04 -7.75 8.71
C ALA A 10 4.66 -8.40 8.46
N ALA A 11 3.54 -7.71 8.75
CA ALA A 11 2.21 -8.31 8.54
C ALA A 11 1.89 -8.68 7.08
N TYR A 12 2.59 -8.12 6.09
CA TYR A 12 2.43 -8.48 4.68
C TYR A 12 3.05 -9.85 4.34
N ILE A 13 3.83 -10.46 5.24
CA ILE A 13 4.40 -11.79 4.97
C ILE A 13 3.31 -12.85 4.80
N ARG A 14 2.16 -12.70 5.46
CA ARG A 14 1.07 -13.69 5.41
C ARG A 14 0.57 -13.95 4.00
N SER A 15 0.57 -12.95 3.13
CA SER A 15 0.13 -13.10 1.73
C SER A 15 1.22 -13.61 0.79
N LEU A 16 2.48 -13.61 1.22
CA LEU A 16 3.62 -13.93 0.37
C LEU A 16 4.37 -15.19 0.82
N GLU A 17 3.99 -15.75 1.96
CA GLU A 17 4.69 -16.88 2.58
C GLU A 17 4.83 -18.08 1.63
N THR A 18 3.74 -18.48 0.97
CA THR A 18 3.75 -19.61 0.04
C THR A 18 4.69 -19.37 -1.14
N THR A 19 4.71 -18.14 -1.66
CA THR A 19 5.63 -17.75 -2.74
C THR A 19 7.08 -17.75 -2.27
N VAL A 20 7.38 -17.14 -1.12
CA VAL A 20 8.74 -17.09 -0.56
C VAL A 20 9.27 -18.49 -0.30
N ARG A 21 8.44 -19.36 0.27
CA ARG A 21 8.77 -20.77 0.51
C ARG A 21 9.10 -21.49 -0.79
N ALA A 22 8.21 -21.41 -1.79
CA ALA A 22 8.42 -22.04 -3.08
C ALA A 22 9.72 -21.55 -3.75
N LEU A 23 10.02 -20.24 -3.69
CA LEU A 23 11.27 -19.71 -4.24
C LEU A 23 12.50 -20.31 -3.53
N CYS A 24 12.49 -20.36 -2.20
CA CYS A 24 13.60 -20.94 -1.42
C CYS A 24 13.76 -22.44 -1.68
N GLU A 25 12.65 -23.20 -1.76
CA GLU A 25 12.65 -24.65 -2.07
C GLU A 25 13.23 -24.94 -3.47
N HIS A 26 13.08 -24.02 -4.42
CA HIS A 26 13.71 -24.11 -5.75
C HIS A 26 15.17 -23.62 -5.77
N GLY A 27 15.79 -23.43 -4.60
CA GLY A 27 17.19 -23.01 -4.46
C GLY A 27 17.43 -21.55 -4.83
N HIS A 28 16.42 -20.68 -4.69
CA HIS A 28 16.57 -19.24 -4.87
C HIS A 28 16.87 -18.54 -3.55
N GLU A 29 17.61 -17.44 -3.63
CA GLU A 29 17.85 -16.54 -2.50
C GLU A 29 16.78 -15.45 -2.49
N VAL A 30 16.12 -15.27 -1.35
CA VAL A 30 15.12 -14.23 -1.13
C VAL A 30 15.61 -13.32 -0.02
N ARG A 31 15.68 -12.02 -0.29
CA ARG A 31 15.92 -10.99 0.71
C ARG A 31 14.67 -10.16 0.93
N ILE A 32 14.18 -10.13 2.17
CA ILE A 32 13.06 -9.29 2.58
C ILE A 32 13.60 -8.03 3.25
N LEU A 33 13.18 -6.86 2.79
CA LEU A 33 13.45 -5.58 3.46
C LEU A 33 12.17 -5.08 4.11
N LEU A 34 12.21 -4.79 5.41
CA LEU A 34 11.11 -4.21 6.16
C LEU A 34 11.30 -2.70 6.33
N GLY A 35 10.38 -1.89 5.81
CA GLY A 35 10.40 -0.43 6.03
C GLY A 35 10.15 -0.04 7.49
N ARG A 36 9.11 -0.63 8.09
CA ARG A 36 8.77 -0.48 9.51
C ARG A 36 8.91 -1.83 10.21
N PRO A 37 10.02 -2.07 10.92
CA PRO A 37 10.23 -3.32 11.65
C PRO A 37 9.21 -3.48 12.79
N GLU A 38 8.72 -2.37 13.34
CA GLU A 38 7.74 -2.35 14.41
C GLU A 38 6.31 -2.31 13.84
N VAL A 39 5.57 -3.40 14.02
CA VAL A 39 4.11 -3.40 13.86
C VAL A 39 3.50 -3.50 15.24
N ARG A 40 2.51 -2.65 15.55
CA ARG A 40 1.63 -2.80 16.73
C ARG A 40 0.68 -4.00 16.61
N VAL A 41 1.13 -5.08 15.98
CA VAL A 41 0.37 -6.32 15.78
C VAL A 41 1.31 -7.45 16.17
N THR A 42 0.90 -8.21 17.18
CA THR A 42 1.62 -9.39 17.70
C THR A 42 1.59 -10.53 16.67
N GLY A 43 2.71 -11.24 16.48
CA GLY A 43 2.78 -12.46 15.65
C GLY A 43 3.49 -12.36 14.28
N PRO A 44 3.33 -11.30 13.45
CA PRO A 44 4.01 -11.23 12.16
C PRO A 44 5.55 -11.23 12.23
N ALA A 45 6.12 -10.58 13.24
CA ALA A 45 7.57 -10.57 13.45
C ALA A 45 8.08 -11.97 13.84
N GLU A 46 7.37 -12.65 14.74
CA GLU A 46 7.65 -14.04 15.13
C GLU A 46 7.54 -14.98 13.93
N ARG A 47 6.49 -14.86 13.11
CA ARG A 47 6.34 -15.70 11.93
C ARG A 47 7.50 -15.51 10.95
N LEU A 48 7.94 -14.27 10.76
CA LEU A 48 9.07 -13.98 9.88
C LEU A 48 10.39 -14.54 10.44
N ALA A 49 10.58 -14.49 11.76
CA ALA A 49 11.72 -15.14 12.43
C ALA A 49 11.69 -16.66 12.24
N THR A 50 10.52 -17.29 12.42
CA THR A 50 10.32 -18.72 12.16
C THR A 50 10.65 -19.08 10.72
N LEU A 51 10.13 -18.33 9.74
CA LEU A 51 10.41 -18.58 8.32
C LEU A 51 11.90 -18.45 7.98
N THR A 52 12.59 -17.49 8.59
CA THR A 52 14.04 -17.31 8.39
C THR A 52 14.84 -18.47 8.97
N ALA A 53 14.35 -19.11 10.04
CA ALA A 53 14.96 -20.32 10.60
C ALA A 53 14.61 -21.60 9.80
N GLU A 54 13.46 -21.64 9.14
CA GLU A 54 13.00 -22.78 8.33
C GLU A 54 13.60 -22.82 6.91
N LEU A 55 14.01 -21.67 6.36
CA LEU A 55 14.36 -21.53 4.94
C LEU A 55 15.80 -21.05 4.75
N ASP A 56 16.68 -21.94 4.29
CA ASP A 56 18.12 -21.66 4.08
C ASP A 56 18.40 -20.52 3.07
N GLY A 57 17.45 -20.23 2.16
CA GLY A 57 17.57 -19.17 1.15
C GLY A 57 16.99 -17.82 1.57
N LEU A 58 16.40 -17.69 2.76
CA LEU A 58 15.69 -16.49 3.19
C LEU A 58 16.56 -15.62 4.12
N THR A 59 16.71 -14.34 3.78
CA THR A 59 17.28 -13.34 4.70
C THR A 59 16.33 -12.17 4.89
N VAL A 60 16.34 -11.59 6.09
CA VAL A 60 15.53 -10.43 6.45
C VAL A 60 16.45 -9.28 6.83
N GLY A 61 16.09 -8.07 6.43
CA GLY A 61 16.79 -6.85 6.81
C GLY A 61 15.82 -5.69 7.00
N THR A 62 16.34 -4.61 7.54
CA THR A 62 15.65 -3.32 7.58
C THR A 62 15.83 -2.63 6.23
N GLY A 63 14.73 -2.16 5.65
CA GLY A 63 14.76 -1.24 4.52
C GLY A 63 15.05 0.18 5.01
N VAL A 64 15.70 0.98 4.16
CA VAL A 64 15.75 2.42 4.40
C VAL A 64 14.36 2.96 4.06
N GLU A 65 13.57 3.32 5.06
CA GLU A 65 12.30 4.04 4.81
C GLU A 65 12.66 5.31 4.00
N PRO A 66 11.98 5.59 2.87
CA PRO A 66 12.12 6.88 2.23
C PRO A 66 11.92 7.98 3.27
N ARG A 67 12.82 8.97 3.22
CA ARG A 67 12.96 10.06 4.20
C ARG A 67 11.60 10.49 4.75
N ALA A 68 11.48 10.48 6.07
CA ALA A 68 10.41 11.15 6.80
C ALA A 68 10.50 12.67 6.57
N SER A 69 10.13 13.11 5.38
CA SER A 69 9.72 14.48 5.18
C SER A 69 8.31 14.58 5.74
N ARG A 70 8.17 15.30 6.86
CA ARG A 70 6.86 15.74 7.36
C ARG A 70 6.13 16.67 6.39
N GLN A 71 6.71 16.99 5.23
CA GLN A 71 5.96 17.53 4.11
C GLN A 71 5.27 16.35 3.45
N ARG A 72 3.94 16.29 3.60
CA ARG A 72 3.10 15.45 2.74
C ARG A 72 3.58 15.64 1.31
N ASP A 73 4.14 14.59 0.71
CA ASP A 73 4.43 14.63 -0.72
C ASP A 73 3.07 14.78 -1.39
N LEU A 74 2.90 15.91 -2.07
CA LEU A 74 1.67 16.24 -2.79
C LEU A 74 1.29 15.11 -3.76
N GLY A 75 2.27 14.40 -4.33
CA GLY A 75 2.01 13.22 -5.15
C GLY A 75 1.34 12.08 -4.38
N GLY A 76 1.74 11.85 -3.13
CA GLY A 76 1.08 10.89 -2.24
C GLY A 76 -0.37 11.25 -1.93
N GLU A 77 -0.64 12.52 -1.66
CA GLU A 77 -2.00 13.02 -1.39
C GLU A 77 -2.90 12.92 -2.63
N LEU A 78 -2.37 13.25 -3.82
CA LEU A 78 -3.09 13.10 -5.08
C LEU A 78 -3.39 11.62 -5.39
N ARG A 79 -2.48 10.69 -5.09
CA ARG A 79 -2.76 9.25 -5.22
C ARG A 79 -3.85 8.79 -4.25
N CYS A 80 -3.86 9.31 -3.02
CA CYS A 80 -4.96 9.05 -2.09
C CYS A 80 -6.32 9.56 -2.59
N TRP A 81 -6.33 10.69 -3.31
CA TRP A 81 -7.54 11.17 -4.01
C TRP A 81 -8.00 10.21 -5.10
N LEU A 82 -7.08 9.65 -5.88
CA LEU A 82 -7.41 8.66 -6.92
C LEU A 82 -7.99 7.37 -6.29
N ASP A 83 -7.41 6.91 -5.18
CA ASP A 83 -7.93 5.77 -4.42
C ASP A 83 -9.35 6.04 -3.90
N TYR A 84 -9.61 7.25 -3.38
CA TYR A 84 -10.96 7.65 -2.96
C TYR A 84 -11.98 7.55 -4.11
N LEU A 85 -11.68 8.16 -5.26
CA LEU A 85 -12.55 8.11 -6.44
C LEU A 85 -12.78 6.68 -6.94
N PHE A 86 -11.77 5.82 -6.83
CA PHE A 86 -11.89 4.40 -7.16
C PHE A 86 -12.87 3.68 -6.23
N PHE A 87 -12.78 3.91 -4.91
CA PHE A 87 -13.68 3.29 -3.94
C PHE A 87 -15.11 3.86 -3.94
N LEU A 88 -15.37 4.96 -4.65
CA LEU A 88 -16.72 5.48 -4.88
C LEU A 88 -17.44 4.81 -6.06
N GLN A 89 -16.77 3.92 -6.80
CA GLN A 89 -17.41 3.20 -7.89
C GLN A 89 -18.56 2.32 -7.36
N PRO A 90 -19.63 2.10 -8.15
CA PRO A 90 -20.78 1.27 -7.75
C PRO A 90 -20.40 -0.13 -7.24
N ALA A 91 -19.31 -0.70 -7.77
CA ALA A 91 -18.77 -2.01 -7.34
C ALA A 91 -18.45 -2.08 -5.83
N PHE A 92 -18.20 -0.94 -5.18
CA PHE A 92 -17.84 -0.85 -3.76
C PHE A 92 -18.99 -0.35 -2.87
N GLU A 93 -20.21 -0.16 -3.39
CA GLU A 93 -21.37 0.31 -2.62
C GLU A 93 -21.64 -0.56 -1.38
N ARG A 94 -21.49 -1.88 -1.52
CA ARG A 94 -21.70 -2.85 -0.43
C ARG A 94 -20.44 -3.08 0.41
N ALA A 95 -19.38 -2.29 0.24
CA ALA A 95 -18.10 -2.42 0.92
C ALA A 95 -17.79 -1.20 1.83
N PRO A 96 -18.60 -0.94 2.88
CA PRO A 96 -18.50 0.29 3.68
C PRO A 96 -17.13 0.47 4.34
N LYS A 97 -16.48 -0.63 4.77
CA LYS A 97 -15.12 -0.59 5.34
C LYS A 97 -14.07 -0.11 4.34
N ILE A 98 -14.20 -0.50 3.06
CA ILE A 98 -13.29 -0.10 2.00
C ILE A 98 -13.52 1.37 1.64
N ARG A 99 -14.79 1.80 1.53
CA ARG A 99 -15.15 3.21 1.31
C ARG A 99 -14.65 4.12 2.42
N ALA A 100 -14.86 3.75 3.69
CA ALA A 100 -14.37 4.50 4.84
C ALA A 100 -12.84 4.64 4.84
N ARG A 101 -12.13 3.58 4.41
CA ARG A 101 -10.67 3.63 4.26
C ARG A 101 -10.25 4.62 3.17
N GLY A 102 -10.94 4.64 2.04
CA GLY A 102 -10.73 5.61 0.96
C GLY A 102 -11.01 7.06 1.36
N ARG A 103 -11.94 7.30 2.29
CA ARG A 103 -12.27 8.65 2.81
C ARG A 103 -11.24 9.22 3.77
N ARG A 104 -10.52 8.36 4.51
CA ARG A 104 -9.60 8.76 5.59
C ARG A 104 -8.53 9.81 5.25
N PRO A 105 -7.90 9.82 4.06
CA PRO A 105 -6.89 10.82 3.72
C PRO A 105 -7.49 12.18 3.31
N LEU A 106 -8.80 12.27 3.04
CA LEU A 106 -9.45 13.52 2.65
C LEU A 106 -9.96 14.32 3.85
N PRO A 107 -9.92 15.66 3.79
CA PRO A 107 -10.69 16.49 4.71
C PRO A 107 -12.18 16.12 4.66
N ALA A 108 -12.83 16.02 5.82
CA ALA A 108 -14.22 15.57 5.93
C ALA A 108 -15.18 16.37 5.05
N TRP A 109 -15.06 17.71 5.08
CA TRP A 109 -15.90 18.62 4.28
C TRP A 109 -15.83 18.33 2.78
N LEU A 110 -14.67 17.93 2.27
CA LEU A 110 -14.48 17.62 0.87
C LEU A 110 -15.09 16.25 0.53
N ALA A 111 -14.87 15.26 1.38
CA ALA A 111 -15.45 13.93 1.19
C ALA A 111 -16.98 13.98 1.24
N ASP A 112 -17.56 14.83 2.09
CA ASP A 112 -19.02 15.02 2.15
C ASP A 112 -19.56 15.69 0.90
N ALA A 113 -18.88 16.72 0.38
CA ALA A 113 -19.27 17.36 -0.88
C ALA A 113 -19.19 16.40 -2.07
N MET A 114 -18.14 15.58 -2.11
CA MET A 114 -17.90 14.65 -3.22
C MET A 114 -18.82 13.43 -3.18
N ASP A 115 -19.26 12.96 -2.01
CA ASP A 115 -20.12 11.77 -1.90
C ASP A 115 -21.47 11.95 -2.61
N HIS A 116 -21.95 13.19 -2.77
CA HIS A 116 -23.17 13.49 -3.53
C HIS A 116 -22.97 13.33 -5.04
N ASP A 117 -21.94 13.98 -5.59
CA ASP A 117 -21.68 14.03 -7.03
C ASP A 117 -20.96 12.79 -7.56
N ALA A 118 -20.26 12.06 -6.68
CA ALA A 118 -19.48 10.88 -7.03
C ALA A 118 -20.33 9.68 -7.46
N ALA A 119 -21.66 9.75 -7.44
CA ALA A 119 -22.51 8.77 -8.10
C ALA A 119 -22.32 8.78 -9.63
N SER A 120 -22.05 9.95 -10.24
CA SER A 120 -21.82 10.09 -11.68
C SER A 120 -20.47 9.49 -12.10
N PRO A 121 -20.46 8.55 -13.07
CA PRO A 121 -19.24 8.06 -13.69
C PRO A 121 -18.41 9.15 -14.37
N GLU A 122 -19.07 10.10 -15.03
CA GLU A 122 -18.45 11.19 -15.78
C GLU A 122 -17.75 12.16 -14.83
N PHE A 123 -18.40 12.50 -13.71
CA PHE A 123 -17.81 13.32 -12.66
C PHE A 123 -16.55 12.65 -12.10
N ARG A 124 -16.64 11.37 -11.70
CA ARG A 124 -15.47 10.63 -11.18
C ARG A 124 -14.33 10.59 -12.20
N ALA A 125 -14.63 10.35 -13.47
CA ALA A 125 -13.64 10.32 -14.54
C ALA A 125 -12.96 11.68 -14.74
N SER A 126 -13.74 12.77 -14.71
CA SER A 126 -13.24 14.14 -14.88
C SER A 126 -12.33 14.57 -13.74
N VAL A 127 -12.73 14.31 -12.49
CA VAL A 127 -11.88 14.60 -11.32
C VAL A 127 -10.62 13.74 -11.35
N ALA A 128 -10.74 12.44 -11.67
CA ALA A 128 -9.57 11.57 -11.78
C ALA A 128 -8.59 12.03 -12.87
N ALA A 129 -9.10 12.52 -14.01
CA ALA A 129 -8.27 13.07 -15.08
C ALA A 129 -7.52 14.34 -14.62
N ALA A 130 -8.20 15.24 -13.92
CA ALA A 130 -7.58 16.45 -13.36
C ALA A 130 -6.50 16.12 -12.33
N VAL A 131 -6.78 15.20 -11.40
CA VAL A 131 -5.80 14.74 -10.38
C VAL A 131 -4.58 14.08 -11.04
N ARG A 132 -4.78 13.23 -12.04
CA ARG A 132 -3.67 12.64 -12.82
C ARG A 132 -2.89 13.66 -13.63
N ALA A 133 -3.52 14.74 -14.08
CA ALA A 133 -2.80 15.82 -14.75
C ALA A 133 -1.89 16.57 -13.77
N LEU A 134 -2.38 16.87 -12.56
CA LEU A 134 -1.57 17.47 -11.49
C LEU A 134 -0.43 16.55 -11.06
N GLU A 135 -0.71 15.26 -10.85
CA GLU A 135 0.29 14.28 -10.42
C GLU A 135 1.46 14.19 -11.41
N ARG A 136 1.19 14.23 -12.72
CA ARG A 136 2.22 14.14 -13.78
C ARG A 136 3.18 15.33 -13.82
N VAL A 137 2.79 16.47 -13.26
CA VAL A 137 3.63 17.69 -13.24
C VAL A 137 4.54 17.71 -12.01
N LEU A 138 4.26 16.89 -11.00
CA LEU A 138 5.09 16.81 -9.82
C LEU A 138 6.39 16.06 -10.11
N PRO A 139 7.52 16.53 -9.56
CA PRO A 139 8.76 15.76 -9.63
C PRO A 139 8.53 14.39 -8.99
N VAL A 140 9.04 13.35 -9.64
CA VAL A 140 9.01 11.99 -9.09
C VAL A 140 10.01 11.96 -7.94
N SER A 141 9.47 12.01 -6.71
CA SER A 141 10.23 11.87 -5.46
C SER A 141 10.89 10.50 -5.33
#